data_AF-A0A963VM79-F1
#
_entry.id   AF-A0A963VM79-F1
#
_cell.length_a   1.000
_cell.length_b   1.000
_cell.length_c   1.000
_cell.angle_alpha   90.00
_cell.angle_beta   90.00
_cell.angle_gamma   90.00
#
_symmetry.space_group_name_H-M   'P 1'
#
loop_
_entity.id
_entity.type
_entity.pdbx_description
1 polymer ?
#
loop_
_entity_poly.entity_id
_entity_poly.type
_entity_poly.pdbx_seq_one_letter_code
_entity_poly.pdbx_strand_id
1 'polypeptide(L)'
;MDTRTLTGSCLCGAVRYTVYGEPQRAFHCHCSRCRKATGTGHATNLFVAGTLTWDAGEALVRHFKVPEAQRFTNAFCSACGARVPRSAPGSGMVMIPM
;
A
#
# COMPACT_ATOMS: atom_id res chain seq x y z
N MET A 1 -3.23 25.65 -0.85
CA MET A 1 -3.01 24.60 0.17
C MET A 1 -2.12 23.57 -0.50
N ASP A 2 -0.87 23.50 -0.07
CA ASP A 2 0.14 22.67 -0.71
C ASP A 2 -0.19 21.20 -0.44
N THR A 3 -0.44 20.42 -1.50
CA THR A 3 -0.88 19.03 -1.35
C THR A 3 0.34 18.18 -1.01
N ARG A 4 0.38 17.62 0.21
CA ARG A 4 1.51 16.78 0.62
C ARG A 4 1.65 15.59 -0.34
N THR A 5 2.87 15.42 -0.83
CA THR A 5 3.21 14.42 -1.86
C THR A 5 4.18 13.41 -1.28
N LEU A 6 3.84 12.12 -1.36
CA LEU A 6 4.67 11.01 -0.89
C LEU A 6 5.02 10.13 -2.09
N THR A 7 6.30 9.99 -2.39
CA THR A 7 6.79 9.13 -3.47
C THR A 7 7.44 7.88 -2.92
N GLY A 8 7.50 6.83 -3.74
CA GLY A 8 8.20 5.61 -3.37
C GLY A 8 8.31 4.63 -4.51
N SER A 9 8.92 3.49 -4.22
CA SER A 9 9.08 2.41 -5.20
C SER A 9 9.10 1.05 -4.51
N CYS A 10 8.89 -0.01 -5.30
CA CYS A 10 9.17 -1.37 -4.83
C CYS A 10 10.68 -1.62 -4.70
N LEU A 11 11.07 -2.74 -4.08
CA LEU A 11 12.47 -3.08 -3.82
C LEU A 11 13.35 -3.08 -5.08
N CYS A 12 12.85 -3.57 -6.23
CA CYS A 12 13.60 -3.57 -7.48
C CYS A 12 13.49 -2.26 -8.29
N GLY A 13 12.73 -1.27 -7.82
CA GLY A 13 12.53 0.02 -8.50
C GLY A 13 11.63 0.00 -9.74
N ALA A 14 11.17 -1.18 -10.19
CA ALA A 14 10.34 -1.30 -11.39
C ALA A 14 8.94 -0.71 -11.23
N VAL A 15 8.39 -0.72 -10.01
CA VAL A 15 7.15 -0.03 -9.65
C VAL A 15 7.51 1.25 -8.92
N ARG A 16 7.03 2.39 -9.42
CA ARG A 16 7.16 3.70 -8.76
C ARG A 16 5.78 4.34 -8.62
N TYR A 17 5.59 5.06 -7.53
CA TYR A 17 4.29 5.67 -7.23
C TYR A 17 4.43 7.02 -6.57
N THR A 18 3.37 7.81 -6.71
CA THR A 18 3.14 9.05 -5.99
C THR A 18 1.77 8.98 -5.30
N VAL A 19 1.73 9.36 -4.03
CA VAL A 19 0.51 9.51 -3.25
C VAL A 19 0.34 10.99 -2.89
N TYR A 20 -0.80 11.54 -3.27
CA TYR A 20 -1.18 12.92 -3.00
C TYR A 20 -2.20 12.94 -1.87
N GLY A 21 -1.96 13.74 -0.84
CA GLY A 21 -2.92 13.98 0.23
C GLY A 21 -2.30 13.93 1.62
N GLU A 22 -3.14 14.15 2.63
CA GLU A 22 -2.69 14.32 4.00
C GLU A 22 -2.60 12.97 4.74
N PRO A 23 -1.43 12.63 5.33
CA PRO A 23 -1.30 11.50 6.23
C PRO A 23 -2.25 11.63 7.41
N GLN A 24 -3.13 10.66 7.60
CA GLN A 24 -4.14 10.68 8.67
C GLN A 24 -3.72 9.88 9.89
N ARG A 25 -3.12 8.70 9.66
CA ARG A 25 -2.74 7.78 10.72
C ARG A 25 -1.67 6.80 10.27
N ALA A 26 -0.76 6.47 11.17
CA ALA A 26 0.17 5.35 11.04
C ALA A 26 -0.05 4.39 12.21
N PHE A 27 -0.03 3.08 11.97
CA PHE A 27 -0.09 2.10 13.06
C PHE A 27 0.50 0.75 12.68
N HIS A 28 0.89 0.00 13.71
CA HIS A 28 1.32 -1.39 13.61
C HIS A 28 0.13 -2.33 13.75
N CYS A 29 -0.20 -3.06 12.67
CA CYS A 29 -1.23 -4.07 12.71
C CYS A 29 -0.64 -5.44 13.02
N HIS A 30 -1.11 -6.03 14.12
CA HIS A 30 -0.63 -7.31 14.63
C HIS A 30 -1.51 -8.50 14.23
N CYS A 31 -2.52 -8.31 13.37
CA CYS A 31 -3.42 -9.41 13.00
C CYS A 31 -2.68 -10.50 12.21
N SER A 32 -3.20 -11.74 12.25
CA SER A 32 -2.57 -12.89 11.58
C SER A 32 -2.33 -12.67 10.09
N ARG A 33 -3.23 -11.97 9.39
CA ARG A 33 -3.10 -11.64 7.97
C ARG A 33 -1.95 -10.67 7.70
N CYS A 34 -1.79 -9.63 8.53
CA CYS A 34 -0.68 -8.69 8.43
C CYS A 34 0.66 -9.38 8.69
N ARG A 35 0.76 -10.22 9.72
CA ARG A 35 1.98 -11.00 10.01
C ARG A 35 2.37 -11.92 8.86
N LYS A 36 1.39 -12.63 8.28
CA LYS A 36 1.62 -13.49 7.10
C LYS A 36 2.03 -12.69 5.87
N ALA A 37 1.45 -11.51 5.66
CA ALA A 37 1.76 -10.67 4.50
C ALA A 37 3.15 -10.01 4.58
N THR A 38 3.66 -9.75 5.78
CA THR A 38 5.00 -9.16 5.98
C THR A 38 6.09 -10.16 6.28
N GLY A 39 5.75 -11.36 6.77
CA GLY A 39 6.73 -12.30 7.32
C GLY A 39 7.30 -11.84 8.67
N THR A 40 6.69 -10.84 9.33
CA THR A 40 7.18 -10.25 10.59
C THR A 40 6.09 -10.23 11.67
N GLY A 41 6.43 -9.73 12.86
CA GLY A 41 5.48 -9.64 13.99
C GLY A 41 4.30 -8.67 13.78
N HIS A 42 4.40 -7.75 12.82
CA HIS A 42 3.36 -6.76 12.51
C HIS A 42 3.53 -6.17 11.11
N ALA A 43 2.50 -5.51 10.59
CA ALA A 43 2.62 -4.63 9.43
C ALA A 43 2.54 -3.16 9.85
N THR A 44 3.54 -2.37 9.45
CA THR A 44 3.49 -0.90 9.54
C THR A 44 2.76 -0.36 8.33
N ASN A 45 1.68 0.40 8.57
CA ASN A 45 0.88 0.97 7.48
C ASN A 45 0.58 2.43 7.77
N LEU A 46 0.81 3.28 6.77
CA LEU A 46 0.39 4.67 6.73
C LEU A 46 -0.90 4.80 5.93
N PHE A 47 -1.88 5.55 6.44
CA PHE A 47 -3.13 5.83 5.74
C PHE A 47 -3.19 7.31 5.40
N VAL A 48 -3.39 7.61 4.13
CA VAL A 48 -3.43 8.95 3.55
C VAL A 48 -4.82 9.19 2.98
N ALA A 49 -5.45 10.31 3.33
CA ALA A 49 -6.70 10.74 2.70
C ALA A 49 -6.34 11.42 1.37
N GLY A 50 -6.59 10.73 0.24
CA GLY A 50 -6.03 11.18 -1.03
C GLY A 50 -6.05 10.15 -2.15
N THR A 51 -5.17 10.37 -3.13
CA THR A 51 -5.09 9.59 -4.38
C THR A 51 -3.71 8.98 -4.58
N LEU A 52 -3.67 7.89 -5.34
CA LEU A 52 -2.47 7.15 -5.70
C LEU A 52 -2.31 7.17 -7.22
N THR A 53 -1.14 7.55 -7.70
CA THR A 53 -0.73 7.42 -9.09
C THR A 53 0.45 6.47 -9.21
N TRP A 54 0.47 5.69 -10.28
CA TRP A 54 1.62 4.85 -10.63
C TRP A 54 2.47 5.58 -11.66
N ASP A 55 3.67 5.99 -11.25
CA ASP A 55 4.58 6.73 -12.13
C ASP A 55 5.34 5.77 -13.06
N ALA A 56 5.43 4.49 -12.68
CA ALA A 56 5.96 3.40 -13.51
C ALA A 56 5.50 2.03 -13.00
N GLY A 57 5.42 1.06 -13.91
CA GLY A 57 5.32 -0.35 -13.56
C GLY A 57 3.97 -0.81 -13.01
N GLU A 58 2.88 -0.07 -13.22
CA GLU A 58 1.53 -0.47 -12.77
C GLU A 58 1.16 -1.90 -13.19
N ALA A 59 1.55 -2.30 -14.41
CA ALA A 59 1.32 -3.66 -14.92
C ALA A 59 1.99 -4.77 -14.09
N LEU A 60 3.01 -4.43 -13.29
CA LEU A 60 3.68 -5.35 -12.37
C LEU A 60 2.99 -5.43 -11.00
N VAL A 61 2.02 -4.56 -10.70
CA VAL A 61 1.30 -4.55 -9.43
C VAL A 61 0.24 -5.64 -9.43
N ARG A 62 0.33 -6.56 -8.47
CA ARG A 62 -0.64 -7.63 -8.25
C ARG A 62 -1.35 -7.44 -6.93
N HIS A 63 -2.61 -7.86 -6.92
CA HIS A 63 -3.48 -7.78 -5.77
C HIS A 63 -3.89 -9.18 -5.33
N PHE A 64 -3.69 -9.48 -4.05
CA PHE A 64 -4.22 -10.69 -3.43
C PHE A 64 -5.32 -10.32 -2.44
N LYS A 65 -6.58 -10.61 -2.82
CA LYS A 65 -7.75 -10.44 -1.96
C LYS A 65 -7.97 -11.72 -1.18
N VAL A 66 -8.03 -11.62 0.15
CA VAL A 66 -8.47 -12.75 0.98
C VAL A 66 -9.99 -12.87 0.83
N PRO A 67 -10.54 -14.03 0.40
CA PRO A 67 -11.95 -14.16 0.06
C PRO A 67 -12.91 -13.74 1.18
N GLU A 68 -12.62 -14.14 2.42
CA GLU A 68 -13.49 -13.89 3.58
C GLU A 68 -13.25 -12.51 4.21
N ALA A 69 -12.25 -11.75 3.74
CA ALA A 69 -11.90 -10.48 4.35
C ALA A 69 -12.65 -9.32 3.70
N GLN A 70 -13.42 -8.56 4.47
CA GLN A 70 -14.12 -7.38 3.94
C GLN A 70 -13.15 -6.36 3.34
N ARG A 71 -12.08 -6.00 4.06
CA ARG A 71 -11.18 -4.88 3.69
C ARG A 71 -9.72 -5.27 3.39
N PHE A 72 -9.29 -6.47 3.78
CA PHE A 72 -7.89 -6.87 3.63
C PHE A 72 -7.59 -7.29 2.19
N THR A 73 -6.58 -6.65 1.59
CA THR A 73 -5.99 -7.01 0.30
C THR A 73 -4.50 -6.68 0.39
N ASN A 74 -3.64 -7.58 -0.07
CA ASN A 74 -2.21 -7.30 -0.23
C ASN A 74 -1.94 -6.80 -1.65
N ALA A 75 -1.18 -5.73 -1.80
CA ALA A 75 -0.71 -5.24 -3.10
C ALA A 75 0.81 -5.34 -3.14
N PHE A 76 1.37 -5.92 -4.20
CA PHE A 76 2.80 -6.21 -4.29
C PHE A 76 3.31 -6.17 -5.72
N CYS A 77 4.62 -5.93 -5.87
CA CYS A 77 5.31 -6.04 -7.14
C CYS A 77 5.52 -7.51 -7.50
N SER A 78 5.04 -7.94 -8.66
CA SER A 78 5.22 -9.32 -9.16
C SER A 78 6.68 -9.69 -9.48
N ALA A 79 7.57 -8.70 -9.67
CA ALA A 79 8.98 -8.95 -9.97
C ALA A 79 9.84 -9.21 -8.73
N CYS A 80 9.57 -8.52 -7.61
CA CYS A 80 10.40 -8.62 -6.39
C CYS A 80 9.63 -8.99 -5.12
N GLY A 81 8.31 -9.13 -5.17
CA GLY A 81 7.46 -9.45 -4.02
C GLY A 81 7.24 -8.31 -3.02
N ALA A 82 7.96 -7.18 -3.16
CA ALA A 82 7.81 -6.05 -2.25
C ALA A 82 6.37 -5.50 -2.26
N ARG A 83 5.84 -5.24 -1.06
CA ARG A 83 4.52 -4.63 -0.90
C ARG A 83 4.53 -3.19 -1.42
N VAL A 84 3.45 -2.78 -2.04
CA VAL A 84 3.25 -1.43 -2.59
C VAL A 84 1.91 -0.86 -2.11
N PRO A 85 1.68 0.45 -2.25
CA PRO A 85 0.44 1.06 -1.80
C PRO A 85 -0.80 0.48 -2.48
N ARG A 86 -1.94 0.67 -1.83
CA ARG A 86 -3.25 0.42 -2.43
C ARG A 86 -4.29 1.43 -2.01
N SER A 87 -5.17 1.76 -2.94
CA SER A 87 -6.40 2.48 -2.65
C SER A 87 -7.42 1.54 -1.99
N ALA A 88 -8.11 2.03 -0.97
CA ALA A 88 -9.25 1.36 -0.37
C ALA A 88 -10.54 1.86 -1.07
N PRO A 89 -11.23 1.01 -1.86
CA PRO A 89 -12.43 1.41 -2.58
C PRO A 89 -13.49 1.96 -1.62
N GLY A 90 -14.09 3.10 -1.97
CA GLY A 90 -15.19 3.71 -1.21
C GLY A 90 -14.79 4.49 0.04
N SER A 91 -13.51 4.55 0.43
CA SER A 91 -13.08 5.32 1.61
C SER A 91 -12.26 6.58 1.30
N GLY A 92 -11.85 6.79 0.04
CA GLY A 92 -10.95 7.90 -0.31
C GLY A 92 -9.58 7.82 0.37
N MET A 93 -9.17 6.62 0.80
CA MET A 93 -7.92 6.40 1.52
C MET A 93 -6.94 5.58 0.69
N VAL A 94 -5.68 5.98 0.73
CA VAL A 94 -4.54 5.18 0.25
C VAL A 94 -3.81 4.62 1.47
N MET A 95 -3.54 3.32 1.45
CA MET A 95 -2.69 2.65 2.42
C MET A 95 -1.32 2.43 1.81
N ILE A 96 -0.27 2.95 2.46
CA ILE A 96 1.13 2.78 2.09
C ILE A 96 1.77 1.80 3.09
N PRO A 97 2.25 0.63 2.65
CA PRO A 97 3.08 -0.22 3.50
C PRO A 97 4.43 0.45 3.71
N MET A 98 4.89 0.53 4.96
CA MET A 98 6.25 0.97 5.31
C MET A 98 7.13 -0.20 5.71
#